data_AF-A0A3M2L8N3-F1
#
_entry.id   AF-A0A3M2L8N3-F1
#
_cell.length_a   1.000
_cell.length_b   1.000
_cell.length_c   1.000
_cell.angle_alpha   90.00
_cell.angle_beta   90.00
_cell.angle_gamma   90.00
#
_symmetry.space_group_name_H-M   'P 1'
#
loop_
_entity.id
_entity.type
_entity.pdbx_description
1 polymer ?
#
loop_
_entity_poly.entity_id
_entity_poly.type
_entity_poly.pdbx_seq_one_letter_code
_entity_poly.pdbx_strand_id
1 'polypeptide(L)'
;MTTSTTYLPPVEHPRGLLRKLAYLVSRRVLGKVAGPLAVFGARMPLSFFSFYGKVSRLDRKLVLPRGTALLVRSRVANLNVCEFCMDTNQWFVTRKIGGETAAKAKALADYRTDPRFSPAERAALDYATELTVDKSVSPATIDAVRRQFSEREVCELAWLVASEHLYNLTNVGLNIGSDGMCELRPQ
;
A
#
# COMPACT_ATOMS: atom_id res chain seq x y z
N MET A 1 -11.10 17.40 14.31
CA MET A 1 -9.98 16.59 13.81
C MET A 1 -9.20 16.09 15.01
N THR A 2 -9.53 14.92 15.53
CA THR A 2 -8.73 14.24 16.55
C THR A 2 -7.40 13.89 15.90
N THR A 3 -6.31 14.56 16.30
CA THR A 3 -4.96 14.13 15.96
C THR A 3 -4.77 12.75 16.55
N SER A 4 -4.97 11.71 15.73
CA SER A 4 -4.74 10.32 16.15
C SER A 4 -3.30 10.23 16.63
N THR A 5 -3.14 10.15 17.95
CA THR A 5 -1.82 10.15 18.58
C THR A 5 -1.29 8.73 18.48
N THR A 6 -0.18 8.57 17.76
CA THR A 6 0.50 7.28 17.61
C THR A 6 0.84 6.70 18.98
N TYR A 7 0.81 5.38 19.14
CA TYR A 7 1.08 4.76 20.46
C TYR A 7 2.51 5.02 20.97
N LEU A 8 3.43 5.30 20.05
CA LEU A 8 4.77 5.79 20.36
C LEU A 8 4.98 7.16 19.73
N PRO A 9 5.57 8.14 20.43
CA PRO A 9 5.80 9.46 19.85
C PRO A 9 6.76 9.36 18.65
N PRO A 10 6.56 10.18 17.60
CA PRO A 10 7.52 10.29 16.50
C PRO A 10 8.91 10.68 17.00
N VAL A 11 9.96 10.04 16.47
CA VAL A 11 11.34 10.45 16.77
C VAL A 11 11.69 11.68 15.94
N GLU A 12 11.95 12.81 16.58
CA GLU A 12 12.27 14.07 15.87
C GLU A 12 13.73 14.12 15.39
N HIS A 13 14.64 13.58 16.21
CA HIS A 13 16.09 13.68 16.00
C HIS A 13 16.72 12.29 15.86
N PRO A 14 16.80 11.73 14.64
CA PRO A 14 17.38 10.41 14.45
C PRO A 14 18.89 10.40 14.72
N ARG A 15 19.33 9.39 15.48
CA ARG A 15 20.76 9.11 15.69
C ARG A 15 21.32 8.23 14.55
N GLY A 16 22.54 8.52 14.12
CA GLY A 16 23.25 7.79 13.05
C GLY A 16 23.02 8.35 11.65
N LEU A 17 24.06 8.30 10.80
CA LEU A 17 24.08 8.91 9.47
C LEU A 17 23.00 8.36 8.54
N LEU A 18 22.82 7.04 8.50
CA LEU A 18 21.83 6.39 7.63
C LEU A 18 20.39 6.82 7.94
N ARG A 19 20.03 6.96 9.22
CA ARG A 19 18.69 7.40 9.62
C ARG A 19 18.46 8.88 9.31
N LYS A 20 19.46 9.73 9.54
CA LYS A 20 19.43 11.15 9.12
C LYS A 20 19.21 11.27 7.61
N LEU A 21 19.92 10.45 6.82
CA LEU A 21 19.75 10.41 5.37
C LEU A 21 18.33 9.96 4.98
N ALA A 22 17.78 8.91 5.60
CA ALA A 22 16.42 8.46 5.34
C ALA A 22 15.38 9.56 5.63
N TYR A 23 15.56 10.33 6.71
CA TYR A 23 14.68 11.45 7.05
C TYR A 23 14.77 12.58 6.01
N LEU A 24 15.99 12.92 5.57
CA LEU A 24 16.19 13.92 4.52
C LEU A 24 15.55 13.49 3.20
N VAL A 25 15.71 12.22 2.80
CA VAL A 25 15.07 11.67 1.61
C VAL A 25 13.55 11.71 1.73
N SER A 26 12.99 11.29 2.87
CA SER A 26 11.55 11.37 3.12
C SER A 26 11.05 12.81 2.96
N ARG A 27 11.72 13.80 3.56
CA ARG A 27 11.34 15.22 3.44
C ARG A 27 11.41 15.72 2.00
N ARG A 28 12.39 15.28 1.21
CA ARG A 28 12.50 15.67 -0.21
C ARG A 28 11.42 15.07 -1.08
N VAL A 29 11.08 13.80 -0.86
CA VAL A 29 10.12 13.07 -1.71
C VAL A 29 8.67 13.36 -1.31
N LEU A 30 8.41 13.42 -0.01
CA LEU A 30 7.08 13.54 0.57
C LEU A 30 6.83 14.88 1.24
N GLY A 31 7.75 15.85 1.20
CA GLY A 31 7.61 17.12 1.93
C GLY A 31 7.70 17.03 3.46
N LYS A 32 7.60 15.82 4.04
CA LYS A 32 7.66 15.55 5.48
C LYS A 32 8.35 14.21 5.79
N VAL A 33 8.63 13.97 7.07
CA VAL A 33 9.05 12.64 7.53
C VAL A 33 7.80 11.77 7.68
N ALA A 34 7.75 10.64 6.97
CA ALA A 34 6.61 9.76 7.02
C ALA A 34 6.42 9.15 8.42
N GLY A 35 5.17 9.06 8.90
CA GLY A 35 4.81 8.48 10.19
C GLY A 35 5.46 7.12 10.47
N PRO A 36 5.41 6.13 9.55
CA PRO A 36 6.04 4.83 9.74
C PRO A 36 7.57 4.91 9.88
N LEU A 37 8.21 5.87 9.21
CA LEU A 37 9.65 6.08 9.36
C LEU A 37 9.97 6.72 10.72
N ALA A 38 9.17 7.70 11.16
CA ALA A 38 9.39 8.41 12.42
C ALA A 38 9.04 7.57 13.67
N VAL A 39 8.05 6.68 13.56
CA VAL A 39 7.53 5.89 14.68
C VAL A 39 8.19 4.51 14.71
N PHE A 40 8.10 3.73 13.63
CA PHE A 40 8.64 2.37 13.59
C PHE A 40 10.11 2.36 13.13
N GLY A 41 10.41 2.87 11.93
CA GLY A 41 11.73 2.77 11.32
C GLY A 41 12.86 3.41 12.13
N ALA A 42 12.57 4.47 12.88
CA ALA A 42 13.53 5.14 13.75
C ALA A 42 14.04 4.26 14.90
N ARG A 43 13.24 3.28 15.33
CA ARG A 43 13.50 2.39 16.47
C ARG A 43 14.09 1.05 16.06
N MET A 44 13.88 0.63 14.81
CA MET A 44 14.33 -0.68 14.37
C MET A 44 15.82 -0.72 13.97
N PRO A 45 16.45 -1.91 14.04
CA PRO A 45 17.77 -2.14 13.46
C PRO A 45 17.79 -1.87 11.94
N LEU A 46 18.99 -1.61 11.41
CA LEU A 46 19.18 -1.33 9.97
C LEU A 46 18.71 -2.46 9.05
N SER A 47 18.76 -3.72 9.52
CA SER A 47 18.28 -4.87 8.76
C SER A 47 16.79 -4.78 8.45
N PHE A 48 15.97 -4.27 9.38
CA PHE A 48 14.55 -4.04 9.14
C PHE A 48 14.34 -2.95 8.09
N PHE A 49 15.09 -1.84 8.17
CA PHE A 49 15.01 -0.79 7.15
C PHE A 49 15.38 -1.32 5.75
N SER A 50 16.47 -2.09 5.66
CA SER A 50 16.87 -2.77 4.42
C SER A 50 15.80 -3.71 3.89
N PHE A 51 15.17 -4.49 4.78
CA PHE A 51 14.08 -5.41 4.45
C PHE A 51 12.86 -4.66 3.88
N TYR A 52 12.32 -3.67 4.59
CA TYR A 52 11.19 -2.86 4.09
C TYR A 52 11.52 -2.16 2.77
N GLY A 53 12.72 -1.59 2.66
CA GLY A 53 13.19 -1.02 1.40
C GLY A 53 13.31 -2.04 0.28
N LYS A 54 13.65 -3.30 0.58
CA LYS A 54 13.66 -4.41 -0.40
C LYS A 54 12.24 -4.79 -0.82
N VAL A 55 11.31 -4.97 0.13
CA VAL A 55 9.89 -5.26 -0.15
C VAL A 55 9.32 -4.21 -1.12
N SER A 56 9.51 -2.92 -0.84
CA SER A 56 9.05 -1.83 -1.71
C SER A 56 9.68 -1.86 -3.12
N ARG A 57 10.96 -2.24 -3.23
CA ARG A 57 11.64 -2.33 -4.54
C ARG A 57 11.20 -3.52 -5.37
N LEU A 58 10.68 -4.59 -4.76
CA LEU A 58 10.19 -5.77 -5.48
C LEU A 58 8.96 -5.45 -6.32
N ASP A 59 8.19 -4.41 -6.00
CA ASP A 59 7.09 -3.93 -6.85
C ASP A 59 7.55 -3.53 -8.26
N ARG A 60 8.83 -3.15 -8.42
CA ARG A 60 9.43 -2.83 -9.74
C ARG A 60 9.76 -4.08 -10.56
N LYS A 61 9.55 -5.28 -10.01
CA LYS A 61 9.81 -6.58 -10.64
C LYS A 61 8.53 -7.32 -11.02
N LEU A 62 7.38 -6.74 -10.69
CA LEU A 62 6.08 -7.27 -11.10
C LEU A 62 5.93 -7.18 -12.62
N VAL A 63 5.33 -8.21 -13.21
CA VAL A 63 4.84 -8.18 -14.59
C VAL A 63 3.37 -7.77 -14.66
N LEU A 64 2.65 -7.90 -13.54
CA LEU A 64 1.26 -7.48 -13.41
C LEU A 64 1.10 -5.99 -13.76
N PRO A 65 0.06 -5.59 -14.50
CA PRO A 65 -0.14 -4.20 -14.88
C PRO A 65 -0.13 -3.26 -13.68
N ARG A 66 0.65 -2.18 -13.76
CA ARG A 66 0.87 -1.27 -12.63
C ARG A 66 -0.42 -0.69 -12.05
N GLY A 67 -1.43 -0.43 -12.90
CA GLY A 67 -2.75 0.01 -12.47
C GLY A 67 -3.45 -1.02 -11.59
N THR A 68 -3.52 -2.28 -12.04
CA THR A 68 -4.09 -3.41 -11.29
C THR A 68 -3.36 -3.62 -9.97
N ALA A 69 -2.02 -3.56 -9.96
CA ALA A 69 -1.24 -3.71 -8.73
C ALA A 69 -1.60 -2.65 -7.67
N LEU A 70 -1.77 -1.39 -8.08
CA LEU A 70 -2.20 -0.32 -7.18
C LEU A 70 -3.66 -0.46 -6.73
N LEU A 71 -4.56 -0.95 -7.59
CA LEU A 71 -5.94 -1.23 -7.19
C LEU A 71 -6.00 -2.34 -6.13
N VAL A 72 -5.21 -3.40 -6.28
CA VAL A 72 -5.09 -4.48 -5.29
C VAL A 72 -4.55 -3.94 -3.95
N ARG A 73 -3.44 -3.18 -3.95
CA ARG A 73 -2.91 -2.55 -2.71
C ARG A 73 -3.94 -1.64 -2.05
N SER A 74 -4.63 -0.81 -2.85
CA SER A 74 -5.67 0.08 -2.35
C SER A 74 -6.83 -0.70 -1.71
N ARG A 75 -7.21 -1.84 -2.29
CA ARG A 75 -8.30 -2.67 -1.77
C ARG A 75 -7.93 -3.28 -0.42
N VAL A 76 -6.72 -3.84 -0.31
CA VAL A 76 -6.23 -4.43 0.94
C VAL A 76 -6.09 -3.35 2.03
N ALA A 77 -5.54 -2.18 1.70
CA ALA A 77 -5.44 -1.05 2.62
C ALA A 77 -6.81 -0.56 3.12
N ASN A 78 -7.81 -0.47 2.23
CA ASN A 78 -9.18 -0.10 2.59
C ASN A 78 -9.83 -1.12 3.53
N LEU A 79 -9.68 -2.43 3.24
CA LEU A 79 -10.24 -3.50 4.06
C LEU A 79 -9.61 -3.57 5.45
N ASN A 80 -8.30 -3.33 5.55
CA ASN A 80 -7.57 -3.28 6.81
C ASN A 80 -7.67 -1.92 7.53
N VAL A 81 -8.33 -0.92 6.93
CA VAL A 81 -8.47 0.44 7.46
C VAL A 81 -7.10 1.07 7.83
N CYS A 82 -6.07 0.80 7.03
CA CYS A 82 -4.76 1.44 7.23
C CYS A 82 -4.78 2.84 6.62
N GLU A 83 -5.16 3.86 7.40
CA GLU A 83 -5.26 5.25 6.92
C GLU A 83 -3.99 5.76 6.22
N PHE A 84 -2.80 5.48 6.79
CA PHE A 84 -1.53 5.84 6.15
C PHE A 84 -1.38 5.20 4.76
N CYS A 85 -1.75 3.93 4.65
CA CYS A 85 -1.60 3.16 3.42
C CYS A 85 -2.64 3.59 2.38
N MET A 86 -3.87 3.91 2.81
CA MET A 86 -4.92 4.50 1.96
C MET A 86 -4.44 5.83 1.36
N ASP A 87 -3.94 6.74 2.21
CA ASP A 87 -3.40 8.05 1.80
C ASP A 87 -2.21 7.89 0.85
N THR A 88 -1.24 7.02 1.19
CA THR A 88 -0.06 6.77 0.35
C THR A 88 -0.44 6.15 -1.00
N ASN A 89 -1.33 5.17 -1.02
CA ASN A 89 -1.80 4.53 -2.26
C ASN A 89 -2.54 5.53 -3.15
N GLN A 90 -3.43 6.35 -2.56
CA GLN A 90 -4.12 7.41 -3.29
C GLN A 90 -3.13 8.43 -3.88
N TRP A 91 -2.14 8.87 -3.10
CA TRP A 91 -1.07 9.76 -3.58
C TRP A 91 -0.31 9.16 -4.76
N PHE A 92 0.09 7.88 -4.67
CA PHE A 92 0.77 7.19 -5.76
C PHE A 92 -0.10 7.08 -7.01
N VAL A 93 -1.36 6.68 -6.86
CA VAL A 93 -2.31 6.58 -7.96
C VAL A 93 -2.47 7.94 -8.64
N THR A 94 -2.74 9.01 -7.88
CA THR A 94 -2.96 10.35 -8.45
C THR A 94 -1.70 10.93 -9.09
N ARG A 95 -0.53 10.79 -8.47
CA ARG A 95 0.69 11.46 -8.94
C ARG A 95 1.53 10.66 -9.92
N LYS A 96 1.44 9.34 -9.92
CA LYS A 96 2.34 8.47 -10.71
C LYS A 96 1.65 7.66 -11.79
N ILE A 97 0.32 7.54 -11.76
CA ILE A 97 -0.46 6.87 -12.80
C ILE A 97 -1.49 7.81 -13.41
N GLY A 98 -2.34 8.42 -12.59
CA GLY A 98 -3.41 9.31 -13.03
C GLY A 98 -4.51 8.59 -13.83
N GLY A 99 -5.22 9.36 -14.64
CA GLY A 99 -6.19 8.87 -15.62
C GLY A 99 -7.27 7.95 -15.03
N GLU A 100 -7.59 6.90 -15.79
CA GLU A 100 -8.65 5.94 -15.45
C GLU A 100 -8.37 5.20 -14.12
N THR A 101 -7.11 4.86 -13.83
CA THR A 101 -6.75 4.18 -12.57
C THR A 101 -7.10 5.04 -11.35
N ALA A 102 -6.93 6.36 -11.43
CA ALA A 102 -7.34 7.26 -10.35
C ALA A 102 -8.86 7.31 -10.17
N ALA A 103 -9.62 7.22 -11.26
CA ALA A 103 -11.08 7.13 -11.20
C ALA A 103 -11.53 5.79 -10.60
N LYS A 104 -10.89 4.67 -10.98
CA LYS A 104 -11.14 3.33 -10.42
C LYS A 104 -10.82 3.27 -8.93
N ALA A 105 -9.68 3.81 -8.49
CA ALA A 105 -9.30 3.81 -7.08
C ALA A 105 -10.34 4.52 -6.18
N LYS A 106 -10.98 5.59 -6.68
CA LYS A 106 -12.08 6.27 -5.98
C LYS A 106 -13.39 5.45 -5.94
N ALA A 107 -13.58 4.55 -6.90
CA ALA A 107 -14.77 3.71 -7.05
C ALA A 107 -14.56 2.27 -6.56
N LEU A 108 -13.49 2.04 -5.79
CA LEU A 108 -13.06 0.69 -5.40
C LEU A 108 -14.02 -0.02 -4.43
N ALA A 109 -14.96 0.71 -3.82
CA ALA A 109 -16.04 0.11 -3.05
C ALA A 109 -17.02 -0.67 -3.96
N ASP A 110 -17.21 -0.19 -5.20
CA ASP A 110 -18.24 -0.63 -6.12
C ASP A 110 -17.68 -1.43 -7.31
N TYR A 111 -16.43 -1.91 -7.22
CA TYR A 111 -15.72 -2.53 -8.35
C TYR A 111 -16.46 -3.71 -8.99
N ARG A 112 -17.34 -4.40 -8.24
CA ARG A 112 -18.15 -5.53 -8.72
C ARG A 112 -19.31 -5.14 -9.63
N THR A 113 -19.69 -3.87 -9.68
CA THR A 113 -20.79 -3.40 -10.53
C THR A 113 -20.35 -2.27 -11.44
N ASP A 114 -19.29 -1.55 -11.07
CA ASP A 114 -18.80 -0.40 -11.81
C ASP A 114 -18.19 -0.78 -13.19
N PRO A 115 -18.70 -0.24 -14.30
CA PRO A 115 -18.31 -0.64 -15.66
C PRO A 115 -16.87 -0.29 -16.02
N ARG A 116 -16.18 0.55 -15.24
CA ARG A 116 -14.76 0.86 -15.45
C ARG A 116 -13.85 -0.35 -15.18
N PHE A 117 -14.29 -1.30 -14.37
CA PHE A 117 -13.46 -2.45 -14.00
C PHE A 117 -13.62 -3.60 -15.00
N SER A 118 -12.51 -4.00 -15.60
CA SER A 118 -12.43 -5.18 -16.46
C SER A 118 -12.67 -6.48 -15.68
N PRO A 119 -13.00 -7.59 -16.37
CA PRO A 119 -13.10 -8.91 -15.73
C PRO A 119 -11.83 -9.32 -14.99
N ALA A 120 -10.64 -9.02 -15.55
CA ALA A 120 -9.36 -9.30 -14.90
C ALA A 120 -9.17 -8.50 -13.61
N GLU A 121 -9.46 -7.19 -13.61
CA GLU A 121 -9.38 -6.36 -12.41
C GLU A 121 -10.36 -6.83 -11.33
N ARG A 122 -11.59 -7.21 -11.71
CA ARG A 122 -12.58 -7.76 -10.77
C ARG A 122 -12.09 -9.06 -10.12
N ALA A 123 -11.57 -9.99 -10.91
CA ALA A 123 -11.01 -11.24 -10.39
C ALA A 123 -9.84 -10.99 -9.42
N ALA A 124 -8.93 -10.06 -9.75
CA ALA A 124 -7.84 -9.69 -8.85
C ALA A 124 -8.33 -9.06 -7.53
N LEU A 125 -9.38 -8.23 -7.59
CA LEU A 125 -9.96 -7.56 -6.42
C LEU A 125 -10.79 -8.51 -5.55
N ASP A 126 -11.47 -9.48 -6.15
CA ASP A 126 -12.15 -10.56 -5.42
C ASP A 126 -11.12 -11.43 -4.68
N TYR A 127 -10.06 -11.86 -5.38
CA TYR A 127 -8.94 -12.59 -4.76
C TYR A 127 -8.32 -11.84 -3.58
N ALA A 128 -8.01 -10.54 -3.79
CA ALA A 128 -7.45 -9.71 -2.75
C ALA A 128 -8.41 -9.53 -1.56
N THR A 129 -9.71 -9.45 -1.83
CA THR A 129 -10.75 -9.32 -0.79
C THR A 129 -10.85 -10.58 0.06
N GLU A 130 -11.03 -11.75 -0.56
CA GLU A 130 -11.13 -13.03 0.17
C GLU A 130 -9.85 -13.30 0.97
N LEU A 131 -8.68 -13.19 0.33
CA LEU A 131 -7.40 -13.45 1.02
C LEU A 131 -7.16 -12.48 2.18
N THR A 132 -7.68 -11.26 2.10
CA THR A 132 -7.57 -10.27 3.18
C THR A 132 -8.55 -10.52 4.32
N VAL A 133 -9.81 -10.82 4.02
CA VAL A 133 -10.86 -10.96 5.04
C VAL A 133 -10.85 -12.37 5.65
N ASP A 134 -10.89 -13.39 4.79
CA ASP A 134 -11.12 -14.77 5.17
C ASP A 134 -9.82 -15.56 5.37
N LYS A 135 -8.67 -14.95 5.03
CA LYS A 135 -7.34 -15.57 5.03
C LYS A 135 -7.28 -16.87 4.22
N SER A 136 -8.18 -16.98 3.24
CA SER A 136 -8.33 -18.10 2.33
C SER A 136 -8.91 -17.59 1.01
N VAL A 137 -8.85 -18.40 -0.03
CA VAL A 137 -9.42 -18.09 -1.35
C VAL A 137 -10.26 -19.28 -1.78
N SER A 138 -11.49 -19.01 -2.21
CA SER A 138 -12.42 -20.04 -2.65
C SER A 138 -11.96 -20.67 -3.99
N PRO A 139 -12.33 -21.93 -4.27
CA PRO A 139 -12.07 -22.56 -5.57
C PRO A 139 -12.57 -21.73 -6.75
N ALA A 140 -13.77 -21.14 -6.63
CA ALA A 140 -14.36 -20.31 -7.68
C ALA A 140 -13.52 -19.06 -7.98
N THR A 141 -13.00 -18.39 -6.94
CA THR A 141 -12.19 -17.18 -7.06
C THR A 141 -10.82 -17.48 -7.66
N ILE A 142 -10.14 -18.55 -7.21
CA ILE A 142 -8.85 -18.92 -7.82
C ILE A 142 -9.02 -19.37 -9.27
N ASP A 143 -10.09 -20.08 -9.61
CA ASP A 143 -10.39 -20.45 -10.99
C ASP A 143 -10.66 -19.21 -11.88
N ALA A 144 -11.35 -18.20 -11.35
CA ALA A 144 -11.56 -16.93 -12.06
C ALA A 144 -10.25 -16.18 -12.31
N VAL A 145 -9.36 -16.12 -11.31
CA VAL A 145 -8.03 -15.51 -11.45
C VAL A 145 -7.19 -16.25 -12.49
N ARG A 146 -7.15 -17.59 -12.46
CA ARG A 146 -6.36 -18.41 -13.40
C ARG A 146 -6.83 -18.31 -14.85
N ARG A 147 -8.07 -17.87 -15.09
CA ARG A 147 -8.57 -17.57 -16.45
C ARG A 147 -8.07 -16.22 -16.99
N GLN A 148 -7.62 -15.31 -16.13
CA GLN A 148 -7.26 -13.94 -16.49
C GLN A 148 -5.75 -13.66 -16.38
N PHE A 149 -5.03 -14.45 -15.57
CA PHE A 149 -3.65 -14.18 -15.18
C PHE A 149 -2.77 -15.43 -15.36
N SER A 150 -1.52 -15.19 -15.73
CA SER A 150 -0.47 -16.22 -15.73
C SER A 150 -0.14 -16.68 -14.31
N GLU A 151 0.47 -17.86 -14.15
CA GLU A 151 0.89 -18.38 -12.83
C GLU A 151 1.80 -17.39 -12.08
N ARG A 152 2.68 -16.69 -12.82
CA ARG A 152 3.51 -15.62 -12.25
C ARG A 152 2.67 -14.48 -11.68
N GLU A 153 1.68 -13.99 -12.44
CA GLU A 153 0.80 -12.91 -11.99
C GLU A 153 -0.06 -13.33 -10.80
N VAL A 154 -0.49 -14.59 -10.71
CA VAL A 154 -1.19 -15.12 -9.52
C VAL A 154 -0.29 -15.06 -8.28
N CYS A 155 0.98 -15.47 -8.39
CA CYS A 155 1.95 -15.31 -7.30
C CYS A 155 2.18 -13.84 -6.94
N GLU A 156 2.18 -12.94 -7.94
CA GLU A 156 2.30 -11.50 -7.72
C GLU A 156 1.08 -10.91 -7.01
N LEU A 157 -0.14 -11.40 -7.25
CA LEU A 157 -1.34 -11.02 -6.48
C LEU A 157 -1.20 -11.43 -5.01
N ALA A 158 -0.75 -12.65 -4.73
CA ALA A 158 -0.49 -13.11 -3.36
C ALA A 158 0.58 -12.24 -2.67
N TRP A 159 1.66 -11.91 -3.39
CA TRP A 159 2.71 -11.01 -2.92
C TRP A 159 2.18 -9.61 -2.57
N LEU A 160 1.34 -9.03 -3.42
CA LEU A 160 0.74 -7.71 -3.17
C LEU A 160 -0.10 -7.73 -1.90
N VAL A 161 -0.93 -8.76 -1.69
CA VAL A 161 -1.73 -8.89 -0.47
C VAL A 161 -0.85 -9.07 0.76
N ALA A 162 0.15 -9.95 0.71
CA ALA A 162 1.03 -10.23 1.84
C ALA A 162 1.90 -9.02 2.22
N SER A 163 2.50 -8.36 1.22
CA SER A 163 3.34 -7.17 1.46
C SER A 163 2.53 -5.96 1.90
N GLU A 164 1.27 -5.81 1.46
CA GLU A 164 0.39 -4.77 1.96
C GLU A 164 0.00 -5.04 3.43
N HIS A 165 -0.26 -6.29 3.82
CA HIS A 165 -0.48 -6.64 5.23
C HIS A 165 0.72 -6.29 6.12
N LEU A 166 1.95 -6.51 5.65
CA LEU A 166 3.16 -6.09 6.37
C LEU A 166 3.12 -4.60 6.70
N TYR A 167 2.73 -3.76 5.74
CA TYR A 167 2.61 -2.30 5.96
C TYR A 167 1.40 -1.96 6.84
N ASN A 168 0.23 -2.52 6.53
CA ASN A 168 -1.02 -2.21 7.22
C ASN A 168 -0.93 -2.56 8.70
N LEU A 169 -0.51 -3.77 9.05
CA LEU A 169 -0.47 -4.23 10.43
C LEU A 169 0.59 -3.48 11.26
N THR A 170 1.70 -3.10 10.63
CA THR A 170 2.71 -2.25 11.31
C THR A 170 2.14 -0.88 11.65
N ASN A 171 1.39 -0.28 10.73
CA ASN A 171 0.82 1.06 10.94
C ASN A 171 -0.36 1.03 11.90
N VAL A 172 -1.32 0.14 11.68
CA VAL A 172 -2.50 -0.05 12.54
C VAL A 172 -2.08 -0.43 13.96
N GLY A 173 -1.13 -1.36 14.10
CA GLY A 173 -0.62 -1.80 15.41
C GLY A 173 0.09 -0.70 16.21
N LEU A 174 0.49 0.40 15.57
CA LEU A 174 1.14 1.56 16.21
C LEU A 174 0.26 2.82 16.20
N ASN A 175 -1.00 2.68 15.77
CA ASN A 175 -1.94 3.79 15.56
C ASN A 175 -1.37 4.90 14.67
N ILE A 176 -0.63 4.53 13.63
CA ILE A 176 -0.08 5.46 12.63
C ILE A 176 -1.16 5.76 11.61
N GLY A 177 -1.77 6.94 11.76
CA GLY A 177 -2.81 7.45 10.87
C GLY A 177 -2.30 8.06 9.56
N SER A 178 -3.22 8.67 8.82
CA SER A 178 -2.92 9.40 7.58
C SER A 178 -1.86 10.50 7.77
N ASP A 179 -1.01 10.68 6.76
CA ASP A 179 0.00 11.73 6.76
C ASP A 179 -0.42 12.97 5.94
N GLY A 180 -1.64 12.96 5.38
CA GLY A 180 -2.15 14.02 4.53
C GLY A 180 -1.38 14.14 3.21
N MET A 181 -0.80 13.04 2.71
CA MET A 181 0.05 13.06 1.52
C MET A 181 -0.68 13.60 0.30
N CYS A 182 -1.96 13.27 0.15
CA CYS A 182 -2.80 13.82 -0.92
C CYS A 182 -2.98 15.34 -0.89
N GLU A 183 -2.84 15.98 0.28
CA GLU A 183 -2.99 17.43 0.45
C GLU A 183 -1.69 18.22 0.18
N LEU A 184 -0.57 17.52 0.14
CA LEU A 184 0.71 18.13 -0.20
C LEU A 184 0.64 18.66 -1.63
N ARG A 185 1.07 19.91 -1.86
CA ARG A 185 1.17 20.47 -3.22
C ARG A 185 2.37 19.86 -3.95
N PRO A 186 2.36 19.75 -5.29
CA PRO A 186 3.58 19.53 -6.06
C PRO A 186 4.54 20.71 -5.81
N GLN A 187 5.82 20.43 -5.56
CA GLN A 187 6.88 21.43 -5.70
C GLN A 187 7.30 21.49 -7.15
#